data_AF-A0A6N7BKL0-F1
#
_entry.id   AF-A0A6N7BKL0-F1
#
_cell.length_a   1.000
_cell.length_b   1.000
_cell.length_c   1.000
_cell.angle_alpha   90.00
_cell.angle_beta   90.00
_cell.angle_gamma   90.00
#
_symmetry.space_group_name_H-M   'P 1'
#
loop_
_entity.id
_entity.type
_entity.pdbx_description
1 polymer ?
#
loop_
_entity_poly.entity_id
_entity_poly.type
_entity_poly.pdbx_seq_one_letter_code
_entity_poly.pdbx_strand_id
1 'polypeptide(L)'
;MTFPKGESEKKESVSFNAGYVITNRDSFEKYFWPNADEGDYKINSDLKSYLPYGMKLIASDNGGVLENVIDLIGFENLCIMCLMDEELTTQIFNAIVPRFFRLYEIVASIETIGVCIVNDDWGFKNQTMLSADMLRRLVFPRHKKIVETIHNAGKRAILHSC
;
A
#
# COMPACT_ATOMS: atom_id res chain seq x y z
N MET A 1 -0.56 -9.49 -0.95
CA MET A 1 -1.97 -9.05 -0.96
C MET A 1 -2.15 -8.09 -2.12
N THR A 2 -3.28 -8.14 -2.83
CA THR A 2 -3.57 -7.23 -3.95
C THR A 2 -5.01 -6.74 -3.82
N PHE A 3 -5.21 -5.43 -3.99
CA PHE A 3 -6.54 -4.84 -4.03
C PHE A 3 -7.18 -5.09 -5.41
N PRO A 4 -8.37 -5.70 -5.49
CA PRO A 4 -9.06 -5.88 -6.77
C PRO A 4 -9.27 -4.54 -7.47
N LYS A 5 -8.82 -4.44 -8.72
CA LYS A 5 -9.02 -3.28 -9.59
C LYS A 5 -9.67 -3.69 -10.90
N GLY A 6 -10.23 -2.72 -11.62
CA GLY A 6 -10.77 -2.92 -12.95
C GLY A 6 -9.69 -3.24 -13.97
N GLU A 7 -10.11 -3.59 -15.18
CA GLU A 7 -9.18 -3.85 -16.27
C GLU A 7 -8.34 -2.60 -16.58
N SER A 8 -7.04 -2.81 -16.73
CA SER A 8 -6.09 -1.81 -17.22
C SER A 8 -5.21 -2.47 -18.28
N GLU A 9 -4.90 -1.72 -19.34
CA GLU A 9 -4.03 -2.23 -20.41
C GLU A 9 -2.58 -2.30 -19.93
N LYS A 10 -1.88 -3.40 -20.24
CA LYS A 10 -0.43 -3.49 -20.04
C LYS A 10 0.28 -2.76 -21.18
N LYS A 11 0.77 -1.55 -20.91
CA LYS A 11 1.49 -0.68 -21.86
C LYS A 11 2.78 -0.15 -21.21
N GLU A 12 3.65 0.46 -22.01
CA GLU A 12 4.88 1.12 -21.51
C GLU A 12 4.58 2.28 -20.54
N SER A 13 3.40 2.89 -20.66
CA SER A 13 2.83 3.80 -19.67
C SER A 13 1.34 3.55 -19.53
N VAL A 14 0.82 3.70 -18.32
CA VAL A 14 -0.59 3.50 -17.99
C VAL A 14 -1.08 4.76 -17.26
N SER A 15 -2.31 5.19 -17.56
CA SER A 15 -2.93 6.33 -16.89
C SER A 15 -3.22 5.99 -15.42
N PHE A 16 -2.94 6.93 -14.51
CA PHE A 16 -3.38 6.86 -13.11
C PHE A 16 -4.91 6.94 -12.92
N ASN A 17 -5.66 7.10 -14.01
CA ASN A 17 -7.12 7.05 -14.02
C ASN A 17 -7.66 5.79 -14.74
N ALA A 18 -6.82 4.80 -15.05
CA ALA A 18 -7.27 3.55 -15.65
C ALA A 18 -7.63 2.52 -14.58
N GLY A 19 -8.74 1.79 -14.77
CA GLY A 19 -9.08 0.63 -13.94
C GLY A 19 -9.52 0.93 -12.51
N TYR A 20 -9.81 2.18 -12.15
CA TYR A 20 -10.38 2.50 -10.83
C TYR A 20 -11.83 1.97 -10.72
N VAL A 21 -12.25 1.68 -9.49
CA VAL A 21 -13.52 0.96 -9.21
C VAL A 21 -14.36 1.61 -8.11
N ILE A 22 -13.78 2.50 -7.31
CA ILE A 22 -14.51 3.27 -6.29
C ILE A 22 -14.66 4.71 -6.79
N THR A 23 -15.91 5.12 -7.04
CA THR A 23 -16.25 6.45 -7.58
C THR A 23 -17.15 7.25 -6.66
N ASN A 24 -17.76 6.61 -5.67
CA ASN A 24 -18.72 7.18 -4.75
C ASN A 24 -18.90 6.26 -3.52
N ARG A 25 -19.76 6.67 -2.59
CA ARG A 25 -20.03 5.92 -1.36
C ARG A 25 -20.61 4.52 -1.59
N ASP A 26 -21.51 4.36 -2.57
CA ASP A 26 -22.12 3.06 -2.89
C ASP A 26 -21.08 2.06 -3.43
N SER A 27 -20.20 2.48 -4.33
CA SER A 27 -19.10 1.65 -4.83
C SER A 27 -18.06 1.35 -3.76
N PHE A 28 -17.79 2.27 -2.83
CA PHE A 28 -16.94 2.03 -1.66
C PHE A 28 -17.51 0.95 -0.73
N GLU A 29 -18.81 1.01 -0.44
CA GLU A 29 -19.48 0.03 0.45
C GLU A 29 -19.55 -1.37 -0.17
N LYS A 30 -19.69 -1.45 -1.50
CA LYS A 30 -19.73 -2.72 -2.25
C LYS A 30 -18.36 -3.30 -2.56
N TYR A 31 -17.29 -2.54 -2.31
CA TYR A 31 -15.95 -2.95 -2.70
C TYR A 31 -15.49 -4.19 -1.92
N PHE A 32 -14.96 -5.19 -2.64
CA PHE A 32 -14.38 -6.38 -2.02
C PHE A 32 -12.99 -6.07 -1.49
N TRP A 33 -12.93 -5.77 -0.20
CA TRP A 33 -11.67 -5.47 0.45
C TRP A 33 -10.86 -6.74 0.74
N PRO A 34 -9.59 -6.85 0.29
CA PRO A 34 -8.80 -8.05 0.48
C PRO A 34 -8.47 -8.28 1.96
N ASN A 35 -8.25 -9.55 2.31
CA ASN A 35 -7.81 -9.98 3.62
C ASN A 35 -6.33 -10.39 3.57
N ALA A 36 -5.50 -9.78 4.41
CA ALA A 36 -4.07 -10.09 4.45
C ALA A 36 -3.79 -11.51 4.94
N ASP A 37 -4.65 -12.09 5.78
CA ASP A 37 -4.50 -13.46 6.29
C ASP A 37 -4.69 -14.54 5.22
N GLU A 38 -5.31 -14.21 4.08
CA GLU A 38 -5.53 -15.12 2.95
C GLU A 38 -4.37 -15.13 1.94
N GLY A 39 -3.32 -14.36 2.20
CA GLY A 39 -2.13 -14.30 1.33
C GLY A 39 -1.26 -15.56 1.42
N ASP A 40 -0.62 -15.92 0.30
CA ASP A 40 0.42 -16.96 0.29
C ASP A 40 1.79 -16.35 0.64
N TYR A 41 2.21 -16.58 1.88
CA TYR A 41 3.52 -16.17 2.39
C TYR A 41 4.50 -17.34 2.53
N LYS A 42 4.08 -18.55 2.14
CA LYS A 42 4.83 -19.77 2.43
C LYS A 42 6.19 -19.76 1.76
N ILE A 43 6.27 -19.20 0.56
CA ILE A 43 7.52 -19.03 -0.19
C ILE A 43 8.61 -18.31 0.63
N ASN A 44 8.23 -17.32 1.45
CA ASN A 44 9.21 -16.59 2.27
C ASN A 44 9.87 -17.52 3.29
N SER A 45 9.12 -18.43 3.89
CA SER A 45 9.64 -19.43 4.82
C SER A 45 10.39 -20.55 4.11
N ASP A 46 9.84 -21.06 3.00
CA ASP A 46 10.39 -22.20 2.25
C ASP A 46 11.75 -21.90 1.63
N LEU A 47 12.03 -20.62 1.31
CA LEU A 47 13.32 -20.18 0.79
C LEU A 47 14.47 -20.30 1.82
N LYS A 48 14.20 -20.60 3.10
CA LYS A 48 15.21 -20.71 4.16
C LYS A 48 16.38 -21.64 3.78
N SER A 49 16.11 -22.76 3.13
CA SER A 49 17.14 -23.76 2.74
C SER A 49 18.04 -23.28 1.59
N TYR A 50 17.62 -22.26 0.85
CA TYR A 50 18.36 -21.69 -0.27
C TYR A 50 19.19 -20.46 0.13
N LEU A 51 18.96 -19.92 1.33
CA LEU A 51 19.68 -18.74 1.81
C LEU A 51 21.10 -19.11 2.27
N PRO A 52 22.13 -18.43 1.75
CA PRO A 52 23.48 -18.48 2.31
C PRO A 52 23.47 -18.11 3.81
N TYR A 53 24.47 -18.60 4.54
CA TYR A 53 24.61 -18.29 5.96
C TYR A 53 24.62 -16.77 6.21
N GLY A 54 23.76 -16.32 7.13
CA GLY A 54 23.61 -14.90 7.48
C GLY A 54 22.78 -14.06 6.52
N MET A 55 22.40 -14.60 5.35
CA MET A 55 21.54 -13.89 4.39
C MET A 55 20.07 -13.93 4.84
N LYS A 56 19.35 -12.85 4.52
CA LYS A 56 17.91 -12.69 4.78
C LYS A 56 17.22 -12.13 3.54
N LEU A 57 15.92 -12.36 3.45
CA LEU A 57 15.06 -11.82 2.42
C LEU A 57 14.63 -10.39 2.75
N ILE A 58 14.36 -9.62 1.70
CA ILE A 58 13.72 -8.32 1.76
C ILE A 58 12.27 -8.51 1.33
N ALA A 59 11.34 -8.22 2.22
CA ALA A 59 9.93 -8.25 1.86
C ALA A 59 9.48 -6.92 1.29
N SER A 60 8.60 -6.95 0.30
CA SER A 60 7.93 -5.78 -0.28
C SER A 60 6.46 -6.12 -0.52
N ASP A 61 5.63 -5.09 -0.56
CA ASP A 61 4.22 -5.17 -0.91
C ASP A 61 3.97 -4.71 -2.35
N ASN A 62 2.73 -4.91 -2.81
CA ASN A 62 2.29 -4.46 -4.12
C ASN A 62 1.76 -3.02 -4.00
N GLY A 63 2.70 -2.07 -4.02
CA GLY A 63 2.45 -0.63 -3.89
C GLY A 63 2.11 -0.19 -2.46
N GLY A 64 2.20 1.11 -2.24
CA GLY A 64 1.94 1.75 -0.95
C GLY A 64 0.52 2.21 -0.69
N VAL A 65 0.37 3.00 0.37
CA VAL A 65 -0.94 3.54 0.79
C VAL A 65 -1.51 4.48 -0.26
N LEU A 66 -0.74 5.45 -0.74
CA LEU A 66 -1.21 6.41 -1.74
C LEU A 66 -1.39 5.73 -3.11
N GLU A 67 -0.45 4.89 -3.51
CA GLU A 67 -0.54 4.14 -4.76
C GLU A 67 -1.83 3.31 -4.82
N ASN A 68 -2.13 2.55 -3.76
CA ASN A 68 -3.35 1.74 -3.73
C ASN A 68 -4.62 2.59 -3.63
N VAL A 69 -4.58 3.78 -3.02
CA VAL A 69 -5.71 4.72 -3.11
C VAL A 69 -5.92 5.15 -4.55
N ILE A 70 -4.86 5.57 -5.25
CA ILE A 70 -4.92 6.02 -6.64
C ILE A 70 -5.41 4.89 -7.56
N ASP A 71 -4.90 3.68 -7.41
CA ASP A 71 -5.33 2.51 -8.19
C ASP A 71 -6.83 2.21 -8.02
N LEU A 72 -7.40 2.48 -6.84
CA LEU A 72 -8.79 2.17 -6.55
C LEU A 72 -9.78 3.26 -6.96
N ILE A 73 -9.37 4.53 -6.93
CA ILE A 73 -10.29 5.65 -7.14
C ILE A 73 -9.95 6.49 -8.38
N GLY A 74 -8.72 6.43 -8.85
CA GLY A 74 -8.16 7.27 -9.91
C GLY A 74 -7.61 8.58 -9.35
N PHE A 75 -6.47 9.04 -9.87
CA PHE A 75 -5.80 10.25 -9.36
C PHE A 75 -6.64 11.53 -9.47
N GLU A 76 -7.35 11.74 -10.58
CA GLU A 76 -8.21 12.92 -10.77
C GLU A 76 -9.40 12.89 -9.80
N ASN A 77 -10.04 11.73 -9.66
CA ASN A 77 -11.13 11.53 -8.71
C ASN A 77 -10.66 11.70 -7.27
N LEU A 78 -9.46 11.23 -6.91
CA LEU A 78 -8.86 11.49 -5.61
C LEU A 78 -8.77 12.99 -5.35
N CYS A 79 -8.28 13.77 -6.31
CA CYS A 79 -8.18 15.23 -6.20
C CYS A 79 -9.56 15.88 -5.99
N ILE A 80 -10.57 15.46 -6.76
CA ILE A 80 -11.94 15.98 -6.65
C ILE A 80 -12.57 15.59 -5.31
N MET A 81 -12.47 14.33 -4.91
CA MET A 81 -13.03 13.81 -3.66
C MET A 81 -12.40 14.45 -2.43
N CYS A 82 -11.09 14.72 -2.45
CA CYS A 82 -10.43 15.43 -1.35
C CYS A 82 -11.02 16.83 -1.09
N LEU A 83 -11.61 17.46 -2.11
CA LEU A 83 -12.25 18.78 -2.01
C LEU A 83 -13.75 18.68 -1.70
N MET A 84 -14.44 17.69 -2.27
CA MET A 84 -15.90 17.59 -2.23
C MET A 84 -16.44 16.66 -1.15
N ASP A 85 -15.68 15.64 -0.74
CA ASP A 85 -16.07 14.62 0.24
C ASP A 85 -14.83 14.09 0.99
N GLU A 86 -14.26 14.95 1.84
CA GLU A 86 -13.08 14.63 2.66
C GLU A 86 -13.33 13.43 3.59
N GLU A 87 -14.59 13.23 4.00
CA GLU A 87 -14.99 12.10 4.84
C GLU A 87 -14.82 10.79 4.08
N LEU A 88 -15.38 10.67 2.87
CA LEU A 88 -15.24 9.46 2.05
C LEU A 88 -13.77 9.22 1.69
N THR A 89 -13.01 10.26 1.34
CA THR A 89 -11.55 10.12 1.15
C THR A 89 -10.91 9.50 2.38
N THR A 90 -11.17 10.03 3.57
CA THR A 90 -10.59 9.53 4.82
C THR A 90 -11.01 8.08 5.10
N GLN A 91 -12.27 7.72 4.82
CA GLN A 91 -12.78 6.36 4.96
C GLN A 91 -12.06 5.37 4.03
N ILE A 92 -11.77 5.75 2.78
CA ILE A 92 -11.00 4.93 1.83
C ILE A 92 -9.59 4.65 2.36
N PHE A 93 -8.87 5.69 2.78
CA PHE A 93 -7.56 5.52 3.39
C PHE A 93 -7.62 4.64 4.65
N ASN A 94 -8.65 4.79 5.49
CA ASN A 94 -8.84 3.98 6.69
C ASN A 94 -9.22 2.53 6.40
N ALA A 95 -9.81 2.24 5.25
CA ALA A 95 -10.07 0.87 4.83
C ALA A 95 -8.78 0.18 4.35
N ILE A 96 -7.89 0.89 3.67
CA ILE A 96 -6.64 0.31 3.13
C ILE A 96 -5.64 -0.03 4.26
N VAL A 97 -5.48 0.89 5.21
CA VAL A 97 -4.35 0.87 6.15
C VAL A 97 -4.30 -0.33 7.12
N PRO A 98 -5.41 -0.76 7.77
CA PRO A 98 -5.38 -1.93 8.64
C PRO A 98 -4.90 -3.20 7.95
N ARG A 99 -5.10 -3.29 6.62
CA ARG A 99 -4.68 -4.43 5.82
C ARG A 99 -3.17 -4.43 5.60
N PHE A 100 -2.57 -3.25 5.43
CA PHE A 100 -1.12 -3.11 5.46
C PHE A 100 -0.54 -3.45 6.83
N PHE A 101 -1.15 -2.98 7.92
CA PHE A 101 -0.69 -3.37 9.26
C PHE A 101 -0.68 -4.89 9.42
N ARG A 102 -1.79 -5.55 9.05
CA ARG A 102 -1.87 -7.01 9.15
C ARG A 102 -0.87 -7.72 8.23
N LEU A 103 -0.70 -7.24 7.00
CA LEU A 103 0.29 -7.75 6.06
C LEU A 103 1.70 -7.68 6.65
N TYR A 104 2.10 -6.53 7.18
CA TYR A 104 3.43 -6.36 7.76
C TYR A 104 3.61 -7.10 9.09
N GLU A 105 2.58 -7.26 9.92
CA GLU A 105 2.62 -8.16 11.07
C GLU A 105 2.96 -9.59 10.65
N ILE A 106 2.27 -10.11 9.62
CA ILE A 106 2.49 -11.47 9.12
C ILE A 106 3.90 -11.59 8.55
N VAL A 107 4.26 -10.71 7.60
CA VAL A 107 5.52 -10.79 6.87
C VAL A 107 6.72 -10.56 7.78
N ALA A 108 6.65 -9.58 8.69
CA ALA A 108 7.74 -9.30 9.62
C ALA A 108 7.90 -10.40 10.70
N SER A 109 6.88 -11.22 10.95
CA SER A 109 7.00 -12.38 11.84
C SER A 109 7.84 -13.53 11.26
N ILE A 110 8.04 -13.54 9.93
CA ILE A 110 8.74 -14.62 9.23
C ILE A 110 10.26 -14.53 9.49
N GLU A 111 10.85 -15.64 9.90
CA GLU A 111 12.25 -15.71 10.33
C GLU A 111 13.24 -15.31 9.22
N THR A 112 12.98 -15.72 7.98
CA THR A 112 13.83 -15.47 6.81
C THR A 112 13.81 -14.01 6.37
N ILE A 113 12.81 -13.23 6.77
CA ILE A 113 12.73 -11.79 6.47
C ILE A 113 13.69 -11.03 7.39
N GLY A 114 14.55 -10.20 6.81
CA GLY A 114 15.49 -9.35 7.54
C GLY A 114 15.02 -7.89 7.65
N VAL A 115 14.33 -7.42 6.62
CA VAL A 115 13.90 -6.04 6.45
C VAL A 115 12.65 -6.01 5.56
N CYS A 116 11.78 -5.04 5.79
CA CYS A 116 10.58 -4.79 5.02
C CYS A 116 10.72 -3.45 4.28
N ILE A 117 10.48 -3.43 2.98
CA ILE A 117 10.29 -2.19 2.24
C ILE A 117 8.83 -1.78 2.39
N VAL A 118 8.62 -0.52 2.75
CA VAL A 118 7.33 0.16 2.69
C VAL A 118 7.38 1.07 1.49
N ASN A 119 6.93 0.53 0.35
CA ASN A 119 6.84 1.27 -0.90
C ASN A 119 5.66 2.22 -0.78
N ASP A 120 5.78 3.44 -1.29
CA ASP A 120 4.65 4.34 -1.51
C ASP A 120 5.10 5.52 -2.39
N ASP A 121 4.80 5.46 -3.69
CA ASP A 121 5.21 6.52 -4.63
C ASP A 121 4.37 7.79 -4.44
N TRP A 122 5.03 8.86 -3.98
CA TRP A 122 4.41 10.14 -3.66
C TRP A 122 4.65 11.22 -4.72
N GLY A 123 5.56 10.99 -5.66
CA GLY A 123 6.10 12.00 -6.55
C GLY A 123 5.66 11.87 -8.00
N PHE A 124 5.48 13.02 -8.64
CA PHE A 124 5.88 13.21 -10.02
C PHE A 124 7.33 13.70 -10.06
N LYS A 125 7.92 13.76 -11.26
CA LYS A 125 9.31 14.22 -11.47
C LYS A 125 9.71 15.51 -10.71
N ASN A 126 8.82 16.50 -10.62
CA ASN A 126 9.15 17.83 -10.07
C ASN A 126 8.37 18.21 -8.80
N GLN A 127 7.38 17.41 -8.40
CA GLN A 127 6.47 17.77 -7.30
C GLN A 127 5.78 16.52 -6.75
N THR A 128 5.25 16.62 -5.54
CA THR A 128 4.40 15.57 -4.98
C THR A 128 3.05 15.50 -5.69
N MET A 129 2.43 14.32 -5.71
CA MET A 129 1.09 14.11 -6.28
C MET A 129 0.00 14.83 -5.48
N LEU A 130 0.13 14.82 -4.15
CA LEU A 130 -0.74 15.58 -3.24
C LEU A 130 0.04 16.73 -2.61
N SER A 131 -0.65 17.77 -2.13
CA SER A 131 0.00 18.86 -1.41
C SER A 131 0.69 18.35 -0.14
N ALA A 132 1.71 19.06 0.33
CA ALA A 132 2.44 18.66 1.54
C ALA A 132 1.50 18.55 2.77
N ASP A 133 0.48 19.40 2.88
CA ASP A 133 -0.50 19.34 3.96
C ASP A 133 -1.42 18.13 3.83
N MET A 134 -1.82 17.78 2.61
CA MET A 134 -2.56 16.55 2.35
C MET A 134 -1.73 15.32 2.70
N LEU A 135 -0.43 15.26 2.34
CA LEU A 135 0.43 14.14 2.70
C LEU A 135 0.59 13.99 4.23
N ARG A 136 0.76 15.09 4.96
CA ARG A 136 0.83 15.08 6.44
C ARG A 136 -0.45 14.57 7.09
N ARG A 137 -1.60 14.82 6.47
CA ARG A 137 -2.91 14.38 6.98
C ARG A 137 -3.27 12.96 6.54
N LEU A 138 -3.03 12.64 5.27
CA LEU A 138 -3.55 11.44 4.62
C LEU A 138 -2.54 10.31 4.51
N VAL A 139 -1.23 10.56 4.49
CA VAL A 139 -0.23 9.53 4.17
C VAL A 139 0.72 9.27 5.33
N PHE A 140 1.44 10.29 5.79
CA PHE A 140 2.54 10.11 6.75
C PHE A 140 2.14 9.45 8.08
N PRO A 141 1.00 9.77 8.71
CA PRO A 141 0.62 9.13 9.97
C PRO A 141 0.41 7.61 9.82
N ARG A 142 -0.09 7.19 8.66
CA ARG A 142 -0.34 5.77 8.34
C ARG A 142 0.97 5.06 8.06
N HIS A 143 1.83 5.69 7.26
CA HIS A 143 3.17 5.16 6.98
C HIS A 143 4.00 5.00 8.26
N LYS A 144 3.96 6.01 9.16
CA LYS A 144 4.59 5.92 10.48
C LYS A 144 4.11 4.70 11.26
N LYS A 145 2.80 4.46 11.28
CA LYS A 145 2.23 3.30 11.98
C LYS A 145 2.61 1.97 11.33
N ILE A 146 2.74 1.90 10.00
CA ILE A 146 3.29 0.71 9.32
C ILE A 146 4.72 0.44 9.78
N VAL A 147 5.56 1.48 9.81
CA VAL A 147 6.95 1.37 10.29
C VAL A 147 7.01 0.92 11.75
N GLU A 148 6.14 1.46 12.61
CA GLU A 148 6.01 1.01 14.01
C GLU A 148 5.63 -0.46 14.11
N THR A 149 4.68 -0.94 13.30
CA THR A 149 4.32 -2.37 13.23
C THR A 149 5.52 -3.25 12.88
N ILE A 150 6.32 -2.85 11.88
CA ILE A 150 7.52 -3.59 11.46
C ILE A 150 8.57 -3.60 12.58
N HIS A 151 8.80 -2.46 13.22
CA HIS A 151 9.75 -2.34 14.33
C HIS A 151 9.33 -3.16 15.55
N ASN A 152 8.04 -3.21 15.86
CA ASN A 152 7.49 -4.02 16.96
C ASN A 152 7.71 -5.53 16.73
N ALA A 153 7.80 -5.97 15.48
CA ALA A 153 8.18 -7.34 15.11
C ALA A 153 9.70 -7.58 15.10
N GLY A 154 10.50 -6.61 15.54
CA GLY A 154 11.97 -6.71 15.60
C GLY A 154 12.66 -6.62 14.24
N LYS A 155 11.96 -6.15 13.19
CA LYS A 155 12.53 -5.96 11.85
C LYS A 155 12.80 -4.49 11.59
N ARG A 156 13.59 -4.20 10.55
CA ARG A 156 13.82 -2.83 10.06
C ARG A 156 12.88 -2.52 8.90
N ALA A 157 12.53 -1.25 8.74
CA ALA A 157 11.80 -0.74 7.59
C ALA A 157 12.70 0.07 6.66
N ILE A 158 12.49 -0.05 5.35
CA ILE A 158 13.04 0.84 4.33
C ILE A 158 11.86 1.59 3.73
N LEU A 159 11.89 2.92 3.76
CA LEU A 159 10.95 3.75 3.02
C LEU A 159 11.41 3.87 1.58
N HIS A 160 10.52 3.56 0.63
CA HIS A 160 10.76 3.80 -0.79
C HIS A 160 9.61 4.64 -1.36
N SER A 161 9.97 5.71 -2.07
CA SER A 161 9.06 6.52 -2.90
C SER A 161 9.87 7.00 -4.09
N CYS A 162 9.37 6.75 -5.29
CA CYS A 162 9.81 7.41 -6.52
C CYS A 162 9.22 8.83 -6.65
#